data_AF-A0ABC8D7X8-F1
#
_entry.id   AF-A0ABC8D7X8-F1
#
_cell.length_a   1.000
_cell.length_b   1.000
_cell.length_c   1.000
_cell.angle_alpha   90.00
_cell.angle_beta   90.00
_cell.angle_gamma   90.00
#
_symmetry.space_group_name_H-M   'P 1'
#
loop_
_entity.id
_entity.type
_entity.pdbx_description
1 polymer ?
#
loop_
_entity_poly.entity_id
_entity_poly.type
_entity_poly.pdbx_seq_one_letter_code
_entity_poly.pdbx_strand_id
1 'polypeptide(L)'
;MANKKLRGIYKIVNTVNNKVYIGSSVDIESRHQEHKRDLRNGKHHNYLLQRDWNKYGEESFEFVTISTHDTKCKLSVLEFETIEEYKKHHTIYNISNPLEEPSRRNDRRVNKGKNTKGVVYKYTQSYVLRCLTEELFDKARSLHSNIGKRIYFLKSDVDKWMMNSLQNSEITTDDRMPGLLNRWYNQVGFAILESSAYKRQLTKLGVSVPMFKNILVPKDFVSVLISMKKDPSWMPRKPKGLTPIQLDALQHTLLDYKHVKLRDKISICCDFFSKEMTKAKEQISERKYYNKDSFDSYFKDRIKRRNIIMDCDIDKVLRKMYSEFGFRAFKRISYEHIFDLLGITDPDCKTIIANEHVLEQLHIYPSVAHLSASSSI
;
A
#
# COMPACT_ATOMS: atom_id res chain seq x y z
N MET A 1 31.63 24.31 -5.15
CA MET A 1 31.29 23.29 -4.14
C MET A 1 29.78 23.17 -4.09
N ALA A 2 29.22 21.97 -4.32
CA ALA A 2 27.77 21.80 -4.32
C ALA A 2 27.23 22.03 -2.90
N ASN A 3 26.40 23.05 -2.73
CA ASN A 3 25.81 23.40 -1.44
C ASN A 3 24.94 22.22 -0.96
N LYS A 4 25.33 21.56 0.13
CA LYS A 4 24.69 20.33 0.61
C LYS A 4 23.33 20.69 1.20
N LYS A 5 22.25 20.35 0.49
CA LYS A 5 20.88 20.60 0.94
C LYS A 5 20.57 19.78 2.19
N LEU A 6 20.10 20.46 3.23
CA LEU A 6 19.69 19.83 4.48
C LEU A 6 18.27 19.28 4.31
N ARG A 7 18.16 17.95 4.26
CA ARG A 7 16.90 17.22 4.18
C ARG A 7 16.49 16.73 5.55
N GLY A 8 15.25 16.93 5.98
CA GLY A 8 14.81 16.47 7.29
C GLY A 8 13.52 17.09 7.82
N ILE A 9 13.38 17.07 9.14
CA ILE A 9 12.27 17.63 9.91
C ILE A 9 12.72 18.92 10.59
N TYR A 10 11.87 19.94 10.60
CA TYR A 10 12.09 21.22 11.25
C TYR A 10 10.86 21.65 12.05
N LYS A 11 11.04 22.67 12.87
CA LYS A 11 9.96 23.35 13.58
C LYS A 11 10.06 24.87 13.49
N ILE A 12 8.91 25.52 13.59
CA ILE A 12 8.77 26.96 13.78
C ILE A 12 8.09 27.16 15.14
N VAL A 13 8.78 27.84 16.06
CA VAL A 13 8.31 28.04 17.44
C VAL A 13 7.96 29.51 17.63
N ASN A 14 6.77 29.77 18.16
CA ASN A 14 6.43 31.09 18.69
C ASN A 14 6.96 31.19 20.12
N THR A 15 7.94 32.05 20.37
CA THR A 15 8.61 32.18 21.68
C THR A 15 7.75 32.87 22.74
N VAL A 16 6.67 33.54 22.34
CA VAL A 16 5.74 34.22 23.25
C VAL A 16 4.70 33.26 23.82
N ASN A 17 4.19 32.32 23.01
CA ASN A 17 3.10 31.41 23.43
C ASN A 17 3.47 29.91 23.37
N ASN A 18 4.72 29.60 23.02
CA ASN A 18 5.28 28.25 22.92
C ASN A 18 4.57 27.31 21.93
N LYS A 19 3.76 27.86 21.01
CA LYS A 19 3.14 27.04 19.96
C LYS A 19 4.15 26.66 18.89
N VAL A 20 3.98 25.46 18.34
CA VAL A 20 4.94 24.87 17.42
C VAL A 20 4.30 24.45 16.10
N TYR A 21 4.90 24.80 14.97
CA TYR A 21 4.60 24.21 13.68
C TYR A 21 5.70 23.20 13.36
N ILE A 22 5.34 21.98 13.00
CA ILE A 22 6.28 20.95 12.53
C ILE A 22 6.17 20.84 11.01
N GLY A 23 7.28 20.70 10.30
CA GLY A 23 7.25 20.45 8.87
C GLY A 23 8.42 19.59 8.42
N SER A 24 8.31 19.05 7.21
CA SER A 24 9.41 18.34 6.55
C SER A 24 9.82 18.99 5.23
N SER A 25 11.07 18.80 4.83
CA SER A 25 11.56 19.25 3.53
C SER A 25 12.78 18.45 3.07
N VAL A 26 12.92 18.35 1.74
CA VAL A 26 14.17 17.91 1.10
C VAL A 26 15.26 18.98 1.11
N ASP A 27 14.88 20.22 1.38
CA ASP A 27 15.74 21.41 1.51
C ASP A 27 15.14 22.34 2.57
N ILE A 28 15.56 22.16 3.83
CA ILE A 28 15.02 22.87 4.99
C ILE A 28 15.30 24.36 4.89
N GLU A 29 16.50 24.75 4.46
CA GLU A 29 16.89 26.15 4.36
C GLU A 29 16.02 26.90 3.34
N SER A 30 15.87 26.33 2.13
CA SER A 30 14.97 26.90 1.13
C SER A 30 13.52 26.97 1.64
N ARG A 31 13.07 25.97 2.41
CA ARG A 31 11.71 25.92 2.96
C ARG A 31 11.49 26.97 4.05
N HIS A 32 12.48 27.21 4.91
CA HIS A 32 12.44 28.28 5.90
C HIS A 32 12.29 29.66 5.24
N GLN A 33 13.06 29.92 4.19
CA GLN A 33 12.97 31.18 3.45
C GLN A 33 11.60 31.38 2.80
N GLU A 34 11.03 30.31 2.25
CA GLU A 34 9.67 30.32 1.71
C GLU A 34 8.62 30.65 2.79
N HIS A 35 8.67 29.97 3.94
CA HIS A 35 7.79 30.27 5.08
C HIS A 35 7.88 31.73 5.52
N LYS A 36 9.09 32.27 5.73
CA LYS A 36 9.29 33.68 6.11
C LYS A 36 8.71 34.64 5.07
N ARG A 37 8.99 34.39 3.78
CA ARG A 37 8.45 35.20 2.68
C ARG A 37 6.92 35.19 2.68
N ASP A 38 6.31 34.02 2.81
CA ASP A 38 4.86 33.89 2.74
C ASP A 38 4.18 34.52 3.96
N LEU A 39 4.79 34.39 5.15
CA LEU A 39 4.32 35.01 6.39
C LEU A 39 4.41 36.54 6.32
N ARG A 40 5.54 37.10 5.88
CA ARG A 40 5.69 38.56 5.67
C ARG A 40 4.68 39.12 4.68
N ASN A 41 4.33 38.33 3.66
CA ASN A 41 3.39 38.73 2.62
C ASN A 41 1.92 38.44 2.97
N GLY A 42 1.62 37.84 4.13
CA GLY A 42 0.25 37.49 4.52
C GLY A 42 -0.37 36.34 3.71
N LYS A 43 0.44 35.50 3.07
CA LYS A 43 0.01 34.45 2.12
C LYS A 43 0.31 33.04 2.59
N HIS A 44 0.71 32.87 3.85
CA HIS A 44 1.08 31.57 4.38
C HIS A 44 -0.12 30.61 4.43
N HIS A 45 0.07 29.35 4.02
CA HIS A 45 -0.99 28.33 3.93
C HIS A 45 -1.61 28.00 5.29
N ASN A 46 -0.83 28.09 6.37
CA ASN A 46 -1.33 27.90 7.73
C ASN A 46 -1.82 29.24 8.30
N TYR A 47 -3.14 29.43 8.30
CA TYR A 47 -3.77 30.66 8.77
C TYR A 47 -3.61 30.89 10.29
N LEU A 48 -3.46 29.83 11.10
CA LEU A 48 -3.22 29.97 12.55
C LEU A 48 -1.82 30.56 12.79
N LEU A 49 -0.81 30.02 12.11
CA LEU A 49 0.55 30.53 12.16
C LEU A 49 0.63 31.96 11.61
N GLN A 50 -0.03 32.24 10.48
CA GLN A 50 -0.10 33.59 9.91
C GLN A 50 -0.73 34.61 10.86
N ARG A 51 -1.82 34.24 11.54
CA ARG A 51 -2.50 35.12 12.48
C ARG A 51 -1.62 35.46 13.67
N ASP A 52 -0.95 34.46 14.24
CA ASP A 52 -0.04 34.67 15.36
C ASP A 52 1.20 35.45 14.91
N TRP A 53 1.71 35.21 13.69
CA TRP A 53 2.79 36.02 13.09
C TRP A 53 2.44 37.50 13.01
N ASN A 54 1.25 37.82 12.49
CA ASN A 54 0.78 39.20 12.39
C ASN A 54 0.58 39.84 13.77
N LYS A 55 0.28 39.04 14.81
CA LYS A 55 0.02 39.52 16.17
C LYS A 55 1.31 39.76 16.95
N TYR A 56 2.28 38.87 16.84
CA TYR A 56 3.47 38.85 17.70
C TYR A 56 4.75 39.33 17.01
N GLY A 57 4.73 39.58 15.70
CA GLY A 57 5.91 40.01 14.95
C GLY A 57 6.85 38.86 14.59
N GLU A 58 7.74 39.11 13.63
CA GLU A 58 8.69 38.10 13.10
C GLU A 58 9.72 37.67 14.16
N GLU A 59 10.17 38.62 14.97
CA GLU A 59 11.12 38.46 16.06
C GLU A 59 10.66 37.46 17.14
N SER A 60 9.35 37.21 17.22
CA SER A 60 8.74 36.24 18.14
C SER A 60 8.77 34.80 17.60
N PHE A 61 9.39 34.53 16.45
CA PHE A 61 9.41 33.20 15.83
C PHE A 61 10.81 32.69 15.53
N GLU A 62 11.10 31.48 16.04
CA GLU A 62 12.34 30.77 15.81
C GLU A 62 12.15 29.60 14.83
N PHE A 63 13.06 29.48 13.86
CA PHE A 63 13.09 28.40 12.88
C PHE A 63 14.23 27.45 13.21
N VAL A 64 13.90 26.20 13.54
CA VAL A 64 14.84 25.24 14.13
C VAL A 64 14.79 23.91 13.38
N THR A 65 15.95 23.39 12.99
CA THR A 65 16.06 22.01 12.45
C THR A 65 15.97 21.00 13.59
N ILE A 66 15.06 20.03 13.50
CA ILE A 66 14.92 18.95 14.49
C ILE A 66 15.89 17.81 14.17
N SER A 67 15.88 17.33 12.93
CA SER A 67 16.66 16.16 12.54
C SER A 67 16.85 16.08 11.04
N THR A 68 18.05 15.64 10.62
CA THR A 68 18.40 15.46 9.21
C THR A 68 18.34 14.00 8.82
N HIS A 69 17.87 13.70 7.61
CA HIS A 69 17.62 12.33 7.15
C HIS A 69 18.10 12.09 5.72
N ASP A 70 18.62 10.89 5.47
CA ASP A 70 19.07 10.44 4.15
C ASP A 70 17.90 10.21 3.18
N THR A 71 18.17 10.16 1.88
CA THR A 71 17.14 10.12 0.82
C THR A 71 16.20 8.89 0.87
N LYS A 72 16.51 7.87 1.69
CA LYS A 72 15.73 6.62 1.77
C LYS A 72 14.51 6.74 2.70
N CYS A 73 14.54 7.64 3.70
CA CYS A 73 13.43 7.79 4.65
C CYS A 73 12.19 8.44 4.02
N LYS A 74 10.97 8.09 4.46
CA LYS A 74 9.75 8.81 4.07
C LYS A 74 9.52 9.99 5.02
N LEU A 75 9.80 11.21 4.55
CA LEU A 75 9.68 12.43 5.36
C LEU A 75 8.26 12.68 5.90
N SER A 76 7.22 12.31 5.14
CA SER A 76 5.83 12.47 5.58
C SER A 76 5.46 11.62 6.79
N VAL A 77 6.04 10.41 6.90
CA VAL A 77 5.85 9.53 8.07
C VAL A 77 6.57 10.12 9.28
N LEU A 78 7.82 10.55 9.10
CA LEU A 78 8.60 11.18 10.16
C LEU A 78 7.97 12.49 10.64
N GLU A 79 7.41 13.29 9.73
CA GLU A 79 6.66 14.50 10.05
C GLU A 79 5.43 14.18 10.89
N PHE A 80 4.66 13.15 10.52
CA PHE A 80 3.50 12.69 11.28
C PHE A 80 3.88 12.24 12.68
N GLU A 81 4.88 11.35 12.81
CA GLU A 81 5.36 10.87 14.11
C GLU A 81 5.85 12.01 15.00
N THR A 82 6.57 12.97 14.42
CA THR A 82 7.06 14.15 15.15
C THR A 82 5.91 15.05 15.59
N ILE A 83 4.89 15.24 14.75
CA ILE A 83 3.67 15.99 15.11
C ILE A 83 2.98 15.34 16.30
N GLU A 84 2.74 14.03 16.25
CA GLU A 84 2.07 13.30 17.33
C GLU A 84 2.87 13.33 18.63
N GLU A 85 4.20 13.27 18.56
CA GLU A 85 5.06 13.41 19.73
C GLU A 85 4.95 14.82 20.34
N TYR A 86 5.05 15.87 19.53
CA TYR A 86 4.99 17.25 20.04
C TYR A 86 3.60 17.61 20.59
N LYS A 87 2.52 17.05 20.05
CA LYS A 87 1.14 17.24 20.58
C LYS A 87 1.00 16.84 22.05
N LYS A 88 1.79 15.88 22.53
CA LYS A 88 1.73 15.42 23.93
C LYS A 88 2.09 16.51 24.93
N HIS A 89 2.94 17.45 24.52
CA HIS A 89 3.56 18.44 25.42
C HIS A 89 3.41 19.90 24.95
N HIS A 90 2.94 20.13 23.72
CA HIS A 90 2.85 21.46 23.12
C HIS A 90 1.52 21.67 22.39
N THR A 91 1.06 22.92 22.38
CA THR A 91 0.03 23.33 21.43
C THR A 91 0.65 23.51 20.05
N ILE A 92 0.08 22.91 19.02
CA ILE A 92 0.67 22.93 17.67
C ILE A 92 -0.13 23.78 16.67
N TYR A 93 0.55 24.30 15.67
CA TYR A 93 -0.05 25.03 14.56
C TYR A 93 -0.53 24.11 13.45
N ASN A 94 -0.01 22.90 13.29
CA ASN A 94 -0.36 22.02 12.17
C ASN A 94 -1.88 21.78 12.10
N ILE A 95 -2.48 22.15 10.97
CA ILE A 95 -3.93 22.05 10.70
C ILE A 95 -4.29 20.88 9.79
N SER A 96 -3.29 20.17 9.26
CA SER A 96 -3.43 19.07 8.32
C SER A 96 -2.51 17.93 8.69
N ASN A 97 -2.93 16.70 8.40
CA ASN A 97 -2.11 15.51 8.58
C ASN A 97 -1.18 15.35 7.35
N PRO A 98 0.15 15.29 7.52
CA PRO A 98 1.08 15.14 6.40
C PRO A 98 0.98 13.79 5.67
N LEU A 99 0.25 12.81 6.22
CA LEU A 99 -0.12 11.57 5.54
C LEU A 99 -1.40 11.69 4.68
N GLU A 100 -2.15 12.78 4.81
CA GLU A 100 -3.31 13.07 3.98
C GLU A 100 -2.88 13.79 2.69
N GLU A 101 -3.31 13.30 1.52
CA GLU A 101 -3.05 14.02 0.27
C GLU A 101 -3.83 15.35 0.26
N PRO A 102 -3.23 16.47 -0.20
CA PRO A 102 -3.99 17.66 -0.47
C PRO A 102 -5.06 17.31 -1.50
N SER A 103 -6.33 17.42 -1.09
CA SER A 103 -7.45 17.30 -2.02
C SER A 103 -7.13 18.13 -3.25
N ARG A 104 -7.13 17.50 -4.43
CA ARG A 104 -6.93 18.17 -5.71
C ARG A 104 -8.01 19.25 -5.85
N ARG A 105 -7.76 20.45 -5.32
CA ARG A 105 -8.43 21.66 -5.76
C ARG A 105 -8.00 21.82 -7.20
N ASN A 106 -8.89 21.42 -8.10
CA ASN A 106 -8.79 21.68 -9.52
C ASN A 106 -8.50 23.16 -9.69
N ASP A 107 -7.24 23.47 -9.99
CA ASP A 107 -6.92 24.74 -10.57
C ASP A 107 -7.40 24.72 -12.02
N ARG A 108 -8.14 25.78 -12.38
CA ARG A 108 -8.63 26.16 -13.72
C ARG A 108 -9.82 25.38 -14.29
N ARG A 109 -11.02 25.91 -14.03
CA ARG A 109 -11.75 26.75 -15.00
C ARG A 109 -13.02 27.30 -14.36
N VAL A 110 -13.24 28.60 -14.59
CA VAL A 110 -14.47 29.33 -14.31
C VAL A 110 -15.66 28.49 -14.77
N ASN A 111 -16.58 28.20 -13.85
CA ASN A 111 -18.00 28.32 -14.13
C ASN A 111 -18.68 28.88 -12.88
N LYS A 112 -18.98 30.17 -12.93
CA LYS A 112 -19.96 30.84 -12.08
C LYS A 112 -21.25 30.02 -12.17
N GLY A 113 -21.66 29.40 -11.07
CA GLY A 113 -22.86 28.58 -11.07
C GLY A 113 -23.21 28.02 -9.70
N LYS A 114 -24.02 28.82 -8.98
CA LYS A 114 -24.95 28.43 -7.91
C LYS A 114 -24.36 28.18 -6.52
N ASN A 115 -24.70 29.15 -5.65
CA ASN A 115 -24.74 29.07 -4.20
C ASN A 115 -25.15 27.69 -3.67
N THR A 116 -24.23 26.98 -3.03
CA THR A 116 -24.58 26.05 -1.95
C THR A 116 -23.93 26.59 -0.68
N LYS A 117 -24.77 27.10 0.22
CA LYS A 117 -24.41 27.43 1.60
C LYS A 117 -23.53 26.31 2.15
N GLY A 118 -22.35 26.66 2.65
CA GLY A 118 -21.34 25.69 3.08
C GLY A 118 -21.85 24.84 4.23
N VAL A 119 -22.36 23.65 3.91
CA VAL A 119 -22.63 22.61 4.91
C VAL A 119 -21.28 22.17 5.45
N VAL A 120 -21.03 22.47 6.72
CA VAL A 120 -19.84 22.01 7.43
C VAL A 120 -20.11 20.58 7.89
N TYR A 121 -19.41 19.62 7.31
CA TYR A 121 -19.52 18.22 7.66
C TYR A 121 -18.61 17.88 8.85
N LYS A 122 -19.14 17.11 9.80
CA LYS A 122 -18.38 16.64 10.98
C LYS A 122 -17.15 15.81 10.56
N TYR A 123 -17.28 14.99 9.51
CA TYR A 123 -16.24 14.07 9.05
C TYR A 123 -15.83 14.32 7.60
N THR A 124 -14.58 13.99 7.26
CA THR A 124 -14.10 14.02 5.86
C THR A 124 -14.67 12.84 5.07
N GLN A 125 -14.79 12.97 3.75
CA GLN A 125 -15.27 11.87 2.90
C GLN A 125 -14.39 10.62 3.03
N SER A 126 -13.07 10.80 3.15
CA SER A 126 -12.11 9.71 3.31
C SER A 126 -12.26 9.01 4.66
N TYR A 127 -12.51 9.76 5.74
CA TYR A 127 -12.79 9.19 7.06
C TYR A 127 -14.06 8.34 7.01
N VAL A 128 -15.15 8.86 6.43
CA VAL A 128 -16.40 8.11 6.28
C VAL A 128 -16.18 6.85 5.43
N LEU A 129 -15.44 6.92 4.33
CA LEU A 129 -15.11 5.74 3.50
C LEU A 129 -14.27 4.70 4.24
N ARG A 130 -13.35 5.14 5.12
CA ARG A 130 -12.58 4.24 5.98
C ARG A 130 -13.49 3.55 7.00
N CYS A 131 -14.38 4.28 7.67
CA CYS A 131 -15.37 3.71 8.59
C CYS A 131 -16.29 2.73 7.86
N LEU A 132 -16.77 3.07 6.66
CA LEU A 132 -17.55 2.15 5.83
C LEU A 132 -16.76 0.87 5.52
N THR A 133 -15.47 0.98 5.26
CA THR A 133 -14.63 -0.20 5.02
C THR A 133 -14.48 -1.01 6.30
N GLU A 134 -14.14 -0.40 7.42
CA GLU A 134 -13.98 -1.11 8.70
C GLU A 134 -15.27 -1.81 9.15
N GLU A 135 -16.43 -1.16 9.03
CA GLU A 135 -17.71 -1.68 9.51
C GLU A 135 -18.39 -2.63 8.52
N LEU A 136 -18.19 -2.47 7.21
CA LEU A 136 -18.96 -3.19 6.18
C LEU A 136 -18.15 -4.14 5.31
N PHE A 137 -16.83 -4.27 5.51
CA PHE A 137 -15.98 -5.11 4.66
C PHE A 137 -16.43 -6.58 4.63
N ASP A 138 -16.75 -7.18 5.78
CA ASP A 138 -17.23 -8.56 5.84
C ASP A 138 -18.57 -8.75 5.12
N LYS A 139 -19.42 -7.72 5.14
CA LYS A 139 -20.69 -7.70 4.39
C LYS A 139 -20.45 -7.63 2.89
N ALA A 140 -19.53 -6.78 2.43
CA ALA A 140 -19.12 -6.76 1.03
C ALA A 140 -18.53 -8.11 0.58
N ARG A 141 -17.72 -8.76 1.43
CA ARG A 141 -17.19 -10.11 1.16
C ARG A 141 -18.31 -11.14 1.02
N SER A 142 -19.33 -11.07 1.87
CA SER A 142 -20.53 -11.93 1.78
C SER A 142 -21.32 -11.71 0.48
N LEU A 143 -21.40 -10.47 -0.02
CA LEU A 143 -22.01 -10.20 -1.33
C LEU A 143 -21.22 -10.83 -2.47
N HIS A 144 -19.89 -10.67 -2.46
CA HIS A 144 -19.01 -11.29 -3.47
C HIS A 144 -19.11 -12.81 -3.46
N SER A 145 -19.15 -13.46 -2.30
CA SER A 145 -19.28 -14.92 -2.21
C SER A 145 -20.63 -15.45 -2.71
N ASN A 146 -21.68 -14.63 -2.60
CA ASN A 146 -23.02 -14.97 -3.08
C ASN A 146 -23.24 -14.67 -4.56
N ILE A 147 -22.30 -14.01 -5.26
CA ILE A 147 -22.52 -13.61 -6.66
C ILE A 147 -22.70 -14.80 -7.61
N GLY A 148 -22.01 -15.92 -7.34
CA GLY A 148 -22.19 -17.15 -8.12
C GLY A 148 -23.59 -17.76 -7.99
N LYS A 149 -24.34 -17.40 -6.94
CA LYS A 149 -25.74 -17.81 -6.73
C LYS A 149 -26.72 -16.72 -7.16
N ARG A 150 -26.38 -15.46 -6.92
CA ARG A 150 -27.17 -14.27 -7.24
C ARG A 150 -26.35 -13.40 -8.19
N ILE A 151 -26.59 -13.54 -9.49
CA ILE A 151 -25.85 -12.88 -10.57
C ILE A 151 -25.73 -11.36 -10.37
N TYR A 152 -26.71 -10.74 -9.71
CA TYR A 152 -26.71 -9.35 -9.31
C TYR A 152 -27.43 -9.16 -7.97
N PHE A 153 -27.24 -8.00 -7.35
CA PHE A 153 -28.04 -7.55 -6.20
C PHE A 153 -28.79 -6.26 -6.54
N LEU A 154 -29.99 -6.08 -6.02
CA LEU A 154 -30.68 -4.79 -6.10
C LEU A 154 -29.95 -3.79 -5.22
N LYS A 155 -29.54 -2.66 -5.80
CA LYS A 155 -28.79 -1.63 -5.07
C LYS A 155 -29.59 -1.12 -3.87
N SER A 156 -30.89 -0.92 -4.03
CA SER A 156 -31.77 -0.46 -2.94
C SER A 156 -31.76 -1.36 -1.72
N ASP A 157 -31.67 -2.67 -1.93
CA ASP A 157 -31.76 -3.65 -0.85
C ASP A 157 -30.41 -3.75 -0.13
N VAL A 158 -29.32 -3.68 -0.90
CA VAL A 158 -27.96 -3.61 -0.37
C VAL A 158 -27.75 -2.30 0.40
N ASP A 159 -28.18 -1.16 -0.13
CA ASP A 159 -28.09 0.14 0.56
C ASP A 159 -28.79 0.07 1.92
N LYS A 160 -30.05 -0.43 1.96
CA LYS A 160 -30.81 -0.61 3.21
C LYS A 160 -30.08 -1.54 4.18
N TRP A 161 -29.57 -2.66 3.68
CA TRP A 161 -28.85 -3.63 4.51
C TRP A 161 -27.55 -3.07 5.09
N MET A 162 -26.80 -2.30 4.32
CA MET A 162 -25.59 -1.62 4.79
C MET A 162 -25.94 -0.54 5.82
N MET A 163 -26.89 0.34 5.51
CA MET A 163 -27.30 1.42 6.41
C MET A 163 -27.85 0.90 7.75
N ASN A 164 -28.60 -0.20 7.76
CA ASN A 164 -29.06 -0.84 9.00
C ASN A 164 -27.91 -1.30 9.89
N SER A 165 -26.75 -1.60 9.31
CA SER A 165 -25.56 -2.07 10.06
C SER A 165 -24.80 -0.92 10.70
N LEU A 166 -24.94 0.27 10.11
CA LEU A 166 -24.30 1.49 10.58
C LEU A 166 -25.17 2.24 11.60
N GLN A 167 -26.34 1.73 11.99
CA GLN A 167 -27.32 2.47 12.82
C GLN A 167 -26.75 3.04 14.12
N ASN A 168 -25.70 2.43 14.67
CA ASN A 168 -25.02 2.90 15.89
C ASN A 168 -23.76 3.76 15.61
N SER A 169 -23.43 3.98 14.33
CA SER A 169 -22.24 4.71 13.89
C SER A 169 -22.56 6.19 13.68
N GLU A 170 -21.68 7.07 14.14
CA GLU A 170 -21.85 8.52 14.08
C GLU A 170 -21.88 9.07 12.63
N ILE A 171 -21.42 8.29 11.66
CA ILE A 171 -21.38 8.65 10.24
C ILE A 171 -22.75 8.61 9.55
N THR A 172 -23.77 7.98 10.17
CA THR A 172 -25.10 7.83 9.57
C THR A 172 -25.86 9.14 9.42
N THR A 173 -25.46 10.17 10.15
CA THR A 173 -26.03 11.52 10.08
C THR A 173 -25.52 12.34 8.89
N ASP A 174 -24.55 11.82 8.13
CA ASP A 174 -23.96 12.50 6.98
C ASP A 174 -24.86 12.41 5.74
N ASP A 175 -25.35 13.54 5.26
CA ASP A 175 -26.26 13.60 4.09
C ASP A 175 -25.60 13.10 2.77
N ARG A 176 -24.26 12.97 2.74
CA ARG A 176 -23.51 12.47 1.57
C ARG A 176 -23.46 10.95 1.51
N MET A 177 -23.98 10.25 2.51
CA MET A 177 -23.92 8.79 2.62
C MET A 177 -24.34 8.03 1.36
N PRO A 178 -25.41 8.39 0.63
CA PRO A 178 -25.76 7.70 -0.62
C PRO A 178 -24.64 7.77 -1.68
N GLY A 179 -23.99 8.93 -1.82
CA GLY A 179 -22.89 9.12 -2.75
C GLY A 179 -21.60 8.43 -2.28
N LEU A 180 -21.35 8.43 -0.97
CA LEU A 180 -20.20 7.77 -0.37
C LEU A 180 -20.32 6.25 -0.44
N LEU A 181 -21.51 5.68 -0.23
CA LEU A 181 -21.78 4.26 -0.47
C LEU A 181 -21.52 3.87 -1.93
N ASN A 182 -21.95 4.69 -2.90
CA ASN A 182 -21.66 4.41 -4.31
C ASN A 182 -20.16 4.37 -4.60
N ARG A 183 -19.42 5.32 -4.04
CA ARG A 183 -17.96 5.36 -4.18
C ARG A 183 -17.31 4.17 -3.49
N TRP A 184 -17.79 3.81 -2.31
CA TRP A 184 -17.32 2.66 -1.54
C TRP A 184 -17.57 1.33 -2.27
N TYR A 185 -18.77 1.11 -2.82
CA TYR A 185 -19.07 -0.07 -3.64
C TYR A 185 -18.08 -0.22 -4.80
N ASN A 186 -17.73 0.89 -5.46
CA ASN A 186 -16.70 0.89 -6.48
C ASN A 186 -15.31 0.51 -5.93
N GLN A 187 -14.94 1.01 -4.75
CA GLN A 187 -13.66 0.64 -4.10
C GLN A 187 -13.60 -0.85 -3.76
N VAL A 188 -14.70 -1.42 -3.25
CA VAL A 188 -14.78 -2.84 -2.88
C VAL A 188 -15.11 -3.77 -4.06
N GLY A 189 -15.01 -3.28 -5.31
CA GLY A 189 -15.05 -4.14 -6.49
C GLY A 189 -16.43 -4.37 -7.13
N PHE A 190 -17.44 -3.59 -6.76
CA PHE A 190 -18.74 -3.60 -7.43
C PHE A 190 -18.88 -2.46 -8.45
N ALA A 191 -19.63 -2.68 -9.51
CA ALA A 191 -20.15 -1.68 -10.42
C ALA A 191 -21.65 -1.51 -10.20
N ILE A 192 -22.12 -0.28 -10.34
CA ILE A 192 -23.55 0.05 -10.30
C ILE A 192 -24.01 0.20 -11.75
N LEU A 193 -24.95 -0.63 -12.16
CA LEU A 193 -25.48 -0.64 -13.53
C LEU A 193 -27.00 -0.52 -13.50
N GLU A 194 -27.56 0.01 -14.58
CA GLU A 194 -29.00 -0.04 -14.78
C GLU A 194 -29.40 -1.42 -15.34
N SER A 195 -30.41 -2.03 -14.73
CA SER A 195 -30.89 -3.36 -15.09
C SER A 195 -31.39 -3.47 -16.53
N SER A 196 -31.91 -2.37 -17.09
CA SER A 196 -32.41 -2.30 -18.47
C SER A 196 -31.31 -2.57 -19.49
N ALA A 197 -30.08 -2.11 -19.24
CA ALA A 197 -28.93 -2.25 -20.14
C ALA A 197 -28.50 -3.71 -20.37
N TYR A 198 -28.79 -4.60 -19.41
CA TYR A 198 -28.38 -6.01 -19.45
C TYR A 198 -29.55 -6.99 -19.39
N LYS A 199 -30.79 -6.48 -19.49
CA LYS A 199 -32.02 -7.28 -19.41
C LYS A 199 -31.97 -8.48 -20.38
N ARG A 200 -31.64 -8.24 -21.66
CA ARG A 200 -31.57 -9.29 -22.67
C ARG A 200 -30.54 -10.38 -22.31
N GLN A 201 -29.38 -10.00 -21.79
CA GLN A 201 -28.29 -10.90 -21.43
C GLN A 201 -28.65 -11.74 -20.20
N LEU A 202 -29.20 -11.10 -19.16
CA LEU A 202 -29.60 -11.75 -17.92
C LEU A 202 -30.82 -12.67 -18.11
N THR A 203 -31.79 -12.27 -18.93
CA THR A 203 -32.93 -13.14 -19.30
C THR A 203 -32.48 -14.39 -20.06
N LYS A 204 -31.46 -14.30 -20.91
CA LYS A 204 -30.86 -15.48 -21.58
C LYS A 204 -30.21 -16.46 -20.61
N LEU A 205 -29.77 -15.98 -19.45
CA LEU A 205 -29.22 -16.80 -18.36
C LEU A 205 -30.30 -17.34 -17.41
N GLY A 206 -31.59 -17.20 -17.76
CA GLY A 206 -32.72 -17.64 -16.93
C GLY A 206 -32.95 -16.77 -15.69
N VAL A 207 -32.33 -15.59 -15.61
CA VAL A 207 -32.46 -14.70 -14.45
C VAL A 207 -33.50 -13.61 -14.71
N SER A 208 -34.50 -13.55 -13.84
CA SER A 208 -35.50 -12.48 -13.82
C SER A 208 -34.86 -11.18 -13.32
N VAL A 209 -35.11 -10.07 -14.02
CA VAL A 209 -34.55 -8.75 -13.70
C VAL A 209 -35.62 -7.67 -13.72
N PRO A 210 -35.77 -6.88 -12.64
CA PRO A 210 -36.71 -5.77 -12.61
C PRO A 210 -36.26 -4.65 -13.58
N MET A 211 -37.18 -3.98 -14.26
CA MET A 211 -36.84 -2.90 -15.20
C MET A 211 -36.49 -1.59 -14.47
N PHE A 212 -35.56 -0.83 -15.06
CA PHE A 212 -35.18 0.52 -14.62
C PHE A 212 -34.73 0.59 -13.15
N LYS A 213 -34.03 -0.44 -12.67
CA LYS A 213 -33.48 -0.50 -11.31
C LYS A 213 -31.95 -0.51 -11.36
N ASN A 214 -31.35 0.16 -10.40
CA ASN A 214 -29.92 0.06 -10.18
C ASN A 214 -29.60 -1.29 -9.54
N ILE A 215 -28.69 -2.02 -10.16
CA ILE A 215 -28.17 -3.30 -9.68
C ILE A 215 -26.68 -3.16 -9.39
N LEU A 216 -26.23 -3.85 -8.34
CA LEU A 216 -24.83 -4.05 -8.01
C LEU A 216 -24.37 -5.38 -8.62
N VAL A 217 -23.29 -5.30 -9.39
CA VAL A 217 -22.61 -6.44 -10.02
C VAL A 217 -21.11 -6.32 -9.80
N PRO A 218 -20.30 -7.40 -9.90
CA PRO A 218 -18.85 -7.28 -9.86
C PRO A 218 -18.32 -6.39 -10.98
N LYS A 219 -17.17 -5.74 -10.78
CA LYS A 219 -16.57 -4.89 -11.83
C LYS A 219 -16.15 -5.66 -13.09
N ASP A 220 -15.76 -6.92 -12.93
CA ASP A 220 -15.42 -7.85 -14.02
C ASP A 220 -16.66 -8.46 -14.71
N PHE A 221 -17.87 -8.16 -14.21
CA PHE A 221 -19.13 -8.72 -14.69
C PHE A 221 -19.35 -8.57 -16.20
N VAL A 222 -18.96 -7.46 -16.81
CA VAL A 222 -19.10 -7.24 -18.26
C VAL A 222 -18.21 -8.21 -19.04
N SER A 223 -16.97 -8.40 -18.58
CA SER A 223 -16.02 -9.36 -19.16
C SER A 223 -16.51 -10.80 -18.97
N VAL A 224 -17.08 -11.11 -17.81
CA VAL A 224 -17.72 -12.40 -17.51
C VAL A 224 -18.92 -12.66 -18.41
N LEU A 225 -19.78 -11.67 -18.65
CA LEU A 225 -20.91 -11.83 -19.59
C LEU A 225 -20.46 -12.02 -21.04
N ILE A 226 -19.35 -11.38 -21.45
CA ILE A 226 -18.79 -11.54 -22.79
C ILE A 226 -18.18 -12.94 -22.95
N SER A 227 -17.51 -13.48 -21.93
CA SER A 227 -16.96 -14.83 -21.98
C SER A 227 -18.06 -15.90 -21.96
N MET A 228 -19.11 -15.72 -21.14
CA MET A 228 -20.28 -16.61 -21.10
C MET A 228 -21.03 -16.66 -22.46
N LYS A 229 -20.96 -15.61 -23.28
CA LYS A 229 -21.53 -15.60 -24.63
C LYS A 229 -20.72 -16.39 -25.66
N LYS A 230 -19.41 -16.58 -25.42
CA LYS A 230 -18.49 -17.21 -26.38
C LYS A 230 -18.44 -18.73 -26.26
N ASP A 231 -18.93 -19.29 -25.16
CA ASP A 231 -18.94 -20.74 -24.94
C ASP A 231 -20.22 -21.19 -24.18
N PRO A 232 -21.17 -21.87 -24.86
CA PRO A 232 -22.39 -22.39 -24.26
C PRO A 232 -22.16 -23.50 -23.21
N SER A 233 -20.95 -24.07 -23.13
CA SER A 233 -20.61 -25.17 -22.21
C SER A 233 -20.17 -24.71 -20.81
N TRP A 234 -20.20 -23.40 -20.56
CA TRP A 234 -19.69 -22.82 -19.33
C TRP A 234 -20.66 -23.02 -18.14
N MET A 235 -20.41 -24.04 -17.32
CA MET A 235 -20.90 -24.14 -15.95
C MET A 235 -19.76 -23.85 -14.97
N PRO A 236 -19.95 -22.98 -13.95
CA PRO A 236 -18.97 -22.86 -12.88
C PRO A 236 -18.98 -24.17 -12.08
N ARG A 237 -17.98 -25.02 -12.29
CA ARG A 237 -17.79 -26.19 -11.44
C ARG A 237 -17.40 -25.71 -10.04
N LYS A 238 -18.14 -26.18 -9.03
CA LYS A 238 -17.74 -26.05 -7.63
C LYS A 238 -16.38 -26.73 -7.47
N PRO A 239 -15.32 -26.06 -7.00
CA PRO A 239 -14.06 -26.74 -6.77
C PRO A 239 -14.24 -27.68 -5.59
N LYS A 240 -14.30 -28.99 -5.85
CA LYS A 240 -14.18 -29.99 -4.80
C LYS A 240 -12.71 -30.00 -4.35
N GLY A 241 -12.49 -29.69 -3.07
CA GLY A 241 -11.22 -29.95 -2.38
C GLY A 241 -10.22 -28.78 -2.27
N LEU A 242 -10.68 -27.52 -2.19
CA LEU A 242 -9.75 -26.40 -1.91
C LEU A 242 -9.65 -26.12 -0.40
N THR A 243 -8.42 -26.07 0.11
CA THR A 243 -8.09 -25.79 1.52
C THR A 243 -8.05 -24.27 1.79
N PRO A 244 -8.08 -23.82 3.05
CA PRO A 244 -8.22 -22.40 3.43
C PRO A 244 -7.20 -21.43 2.79
N ILE A 245 -6.04 -21.93 2.37
CA ILE A 245 -4.96 -21.17 1.71
C ILE A 245 -5.31 -20.76 0.27
N GLN A 246 -6.26 -21.44 -0.38
CA GLN A 246 -6.63 -21.20 -1.78
C GLN A 246 -7.73 -20.14 -1.94
N LEU A 247 -8.43 -19.78 -0.86
CA LEU A 247 -9.42 -18.69 -0.83
C LEU A 247 -8.75 -17.31 -0.72
N ASP A 248 -7.60 -17.25 -0.04
CA ASP A 248 -6.82 -16.03 0.19
C ASP A 248 -6.06 -15.57 -1.07
N ALA A 249 -5.68 -16.53 -1.92
CA ALA A 249 -4.97 -16.27 -3.17
C ALA A 249 -5.82 -15.62 -4.27
N LEU A 250 -7.16 -15.70 -4.19
CA LEU A 250 -8.07 -15.07 -5.14
C LEU A 250 -8.33 -13.58 -4.80
N GLN A 251 -8.04 -13.14 -3.57
CA GLN A 251 -8.29 -11.78 -3.09
C GLN A 251 -7.20 -10.76 -3.47
N HIS A 252 -6.07 -11.17 -4.07
CA HIS A 252 -4.91 -10.29 -4.29
C HIS A 252 -4.56 -9.95 -5.77
N THR A 253 -5.21 -10.49 -6.79
CA THR A 253 -4.66 -10.45 -8.17
C THR A 253 -5.66 -10.04 -9.27
N LEU A 254 -6.27 -8.86 -9.13
CA LEU A 254 -6.80 -8.07 -10.27
C LEU A 254 -6.14 -6.68 -10.32
N LEU A 255 -4.82 -6.63 -10.05
CA LEU A 255 -3.98 -5.49 -10.39
C LEU A 255 -3.22 -5.84 -11.67
N ASP A 256 -3.38 -5.01 -12.70
CA ASP A 256 -2.72 -5.16 -13.99
C ASP A 256 -1.21 -4.84 -13.83
N TYR A 257 -0.40 -5.85 -13.49
CA TYR A 257 1.03 -5.73 -13.14
C TYR A 257 1.96 -5.42 -14.34
N LYS A 258 1.40 -5.13 -15.52
CA LYS A 258 2.15 -4.83 -16.75
C LYS A 258 3.08 -3.62 -16.63
N HIS A 259 2.76 -2.66 -15.75
CA HIS A 259 3.48 -1.38 -15.64
C HIS A 259 4.33 -1.23 -14.37
N VAL A 260 4.44 -2.26 -13.53
CA VAL A 260 5.20 -2.18 -12.26
C VAL A 260 6.69 -2.43 -12.51
N LYS A 261 7.55 -1.53 -12.00
CA LYS A 261 9.01 -1.62 -12.15
C LYS A 261 9.54 -2.86 -11.43
N LEU A 262 10.62 -3.45 -11.96
CA LEU A 262 11.23 -4.68 -11.41
C LEU A 262 11.54 -4.59 -9.90
N ARG A 263 11.98 -3.42 -9.41
CA ARG A 263 12.27 -3.20 -7.98
C ARG A 263 11.02 -3.33 -7.11
N ASP A 264 9.88 -2.85 -7.60
CA ASP A 264 8.64 -2.84 -6.85
C ASP A 264 7.99 -4.24 -6.93
N LYS A 265 8.19 -4.97 -8.04
CA LYS A 265 7.89 -6.41 -8.17
C LYS A 265 8.68 -7.26 -7.16
N ILE A 266 9.96 -6.95 -6.95
CA ILE A 266 10.78 -7.61 -5.92
C ILE A 266 10.24 -7.30 -4.53
N SER A 267 9.96 -6.04 -4.21
CA SER A 267 9.36 -5.65 -2.92
C SER A 267 8.06 -6.42 -2.67
N ILE A 268 7.19 -6.53 -3.68
CA ILE A 268 5.94 -7.29 -3.59
C ILE A 268 6.22 -8.78 -3.28
N CYS A 269 7.18 -9.39 -3.98
CA CYS A 269 7.58 -10.77 -3.68
C CYS A 269 8.18 -10.92 -2.27
N CYS A 270 9.01 -9.98 -1.84
CA CYS A 270 9.62 -9.99 -0.52
C CYS A 270 8.58 -9.83 0.59
N ASP A 271 7.63 -8.90 0.44
CA ASP A 271 6.54 -8.71 1.38
C ASP A 271 5.66 -9.97 1.43
N PHE A 272 5.35 -10.54 0.26
CA PHE A 272 4.49 -11.72 0.14
C PHE A 272 5.12 -12.99 0.73
N PHE A 273 6.39 -13.23 0.44
CA PHE A 273 7.13 -14.40 0.93
C PHE A 273 7.88 -14.14 2.24
N SER A 274 7.75 -12.95 2.84
CA SER A 274 8.47 -12.54 4.05
C SER A 274 8.42 -13.62 5.14
N LYS A 275 7.23 -14.08 5.51
CA LYS A 275 7.04 -15.13 6.52
C LYS A 275 7.68 -16.46 6.15
N GLU A 276 7.69 -16.84 4.87
CA GLU A 276 8.27 -18.10 4.40
C GLU A 276 9.79 -18.03 4.31
N MET A 277 10.31 -16.88 3.87
CA MET A 277 11.74 -16.60 3.80
C MET A 277 12.36 -16.48 5.20
N THR A 278 11.68 -15.85 6.16
CA THR A 278 12.11 -15.80 7.57
C THR A 278 12.15 -17.20 8.17
N LYS A 279 11.12 -18.02 7.95
CA LYS A 279 11.11 -19.43 8.39
C LYS A 279 12.23 -20.25 7.73
N ALA A 280 12.47 -20.06 6.43
CA ALA A 280 13.56 -20.72 5.73
C ALA A 280 14.93 -20.29 6.29
N LYS A 281 15.06 -19.04 6.74
CA LYS A 281 16.29 -18.51 7.34
C LYS A 281 16.54 -19.16 8.71
N GLU A 282 15.50 -19.28 9.53
CA GLU A 282 15.53 -19.98 10.82
C GLU A 282 15.83 -21.49 10.65
N GLN A 283 15.27 -22.13 9.64
CA GLN A 283 15.53 -23.54 9.35
C GLN A 283 16.91 -23.78 8.74
N ILE A 284 17.46 -22.84 7.96
CA ILE A 284 18.84 -22.95 7.47
C ILE A 284 19.85 -22.88 8.61
N SER A 285 19.59 -22.14 9.69
CA SER A 285 20.48 -22.19 10.86
C SER A 285 20.58 -23.61 11.45
N GLU A 286 19.54 -24.44 11.30
CA GLU A 286 19.54 -25.82 11.80
C GLU A 286 20.01 -26.83 10.75
N ARG A 287 19.51 -26.72 9.51
CA ARG A 287 19.82 -27.64 8.38
C ARG A 287 21.09 -27.29 7.63
N LYS A 288 21.68 -26.13 7.92
CA LYS A 288 22.90 -25.54 7.34
C LYS A 288 22.80 -25.14 5.86
N TYR A 289 22.01 -25.83 5.03
CA TYR A 289 21.83 -25.48 3.62
C TYR A 289 20.48 -25.91 3.03
N TYR A 290 20.16 -25.38 1.85
CA TYR A 290 19.17 -25.94 0.93
C TYR A 290 19.79 -26.22 -0.44
N ASN A 291 19.34 -27.30 -1.10
CA ASN A 291 19.60 -27.48 -2.54
C ASN A 291 18.92 -26.34 -3.30
N LYS A 292 19.71 -25.59 -4.07
CA LYS A 292 19.24 -24.40 -4.77
C LYS A 292 18.17 -24.70 -5.79
N ASP A 293 18.31 -25.76 -6.58
CA ASP A 293 17.38 -26.05 -7.66
C ASP A 293 16.01 -26.46 -7.10
N SER A 294 15.99 -27.22 -6.00
CA SER A 294 14.78 -27.54 -5.26
C SER A 294 14.14 -26.29 -4.63
N PHE A 295 14.95 -25.39 -4.06
CA PHE A 295 14.48 -24.16 -3.43
C PHE A 295 13.93 -23.16 -4.47
N ASP A 296 14.64 -22.96 -5.58
CA ASP A 296 14.19 -22.18 -6.72
C ASP A 296 12.88 -22.75 -7.27
N SER A 297 12.79 -24.06 -7.46
CA SER A 297 11.59 -24.72 -7.98
C SER A 297 10.37 -24.46 -7.09
N TYR A 298 10.54 -24.52 -5.77
CA TYR A 298 9.48 -24.21 -4.80
C TYR A 298 8.93 -22.78 -4.97
N PHE A 299 9.80 -21.77 -5.04
CA PHE A 299 9.35 -20.38 -5.20
C PHE A 299 8.87 -20.08 -6.62
N LYS A 300 9.51 -20.62 -7.66
CA LYS A 300 9.07 -20.49 -9.06
C LYS A 300 7.66 -21.03 -9.24
N ASP A 301 7.39 -22.21 -8.70
CA ASP A 301 6.07 -22.84 -8.76
C ASP A 301 5.01 -21.99 -8.06
N ARG A 302 5.30 -21.44 -6.87
CA ARG A 302 4.37 -20.58 -6.14
C ARG A 302 4.15 -19.21 -6.79
N ILE A 303 5.19 -18.61 -7.36
CA ILE A 303 5.11 -17.35 -8.12
C ILE A 303 4.26 -17.56 -9.37
N LYS A 304 4.47 -18.67 -10.10
CA LYS A 304 3.70 -19.02 -11.31
C LYS A 304 2.24 -19.35 -10.98
N ARG A 305 1.98 -20.22 -9.99
CA ARG A 305 0.62 -20.64 -9.61
C ARG A 305 -0.26 -19.50 -9.11
N ARG A 306 0.33 -18.50 -8.47
CA ARG A 306 -0.40 -17.35 -7.90
C ARG A 306 -0.38 -16.11 -8.79
N ASN A 307 0.17 -16.22 -9.99
CA ASN A 307 0.21 -15.15 -10.98
C ASN A 307 0.89 -13.86 -10.48
N ILE A 308 1.85 -13.99 -9.55
CA ILE A 308 2.42 -12.85 -8.80
C ILE A 308 3.21 -11.93 -9.75
N ILE A 309 3.89 -12.50 -10.75
CA ILE A 309 4.60 -11.73 -11.78
C ILE A 309 4.60 -12.47 -13.13
N MET A 310 3.73 -12.06 -14.04
CA MET A 310 3.57 -12.68 -15.37
C MET A 310 4.62 -12.25 -16.41
N ASP A 311 5.11 -11.00 -16.31
CA ASP A 311 5.96 -10.38 -17.33
C ASP A 311 7.38 -10.07 -16.79
N CYS A 312 8.02 -11.02 -16.10
CA CYS A 312 9.39 -10.81 -15.62
C CYS A 312 10.27 -12.06 -15.69
N ASP A 313 11.58 -11.83 -15.74
CA ASP A 313 12.59 -12.86 -15.53
C ASP A 313 12.58 -13.28 -14.05
N ILE A 314 11.91 -14.39 -13.76
CA ILE A 314 11.72 -14.92 -12.40
C ILE A 314 13.08 -15.22 -11.75
N ASP A 315 14.08 -15.64 -12.52
CA ASP A 315 15.41 -15.92 -12.01
C ASP A 315 16.11 -14.65 -11.50
N LYS A 316 15.88 -13.50 -12.16
CA LYS A 316 16.35 -12.19 -11.65
C LYS A 316 15.64 -11.78 -10.37
N VAL A 317 14.34 -12.05 -10.26
CA VAL A 317 13.56 -11.75 -9.05
C VAL A 317 14.05 -12.60 -7.88
N LEU A 318 14.21 -13.90 -8.07
CA LEU A 318 14.66 -14.81 -7.02
C LEU A 318 16.07 -14.49 -6.54
N ARG A 319 17.02 -14.21 -7.46
CA ARG A 319 18.37 -13.79 -7.07
C ARG A 319 18.34 -12.55 -6.17
N LYS A 320 17.51 -11.57 -6.50
CA LYS A 320 17.43 -10.33 -5.72
C LYS A 320 16.67 -10.52 -4.40
N MET A 321 15.62 -11.33 -4.40
CA MET A 321 14.92 -11.74 -3.19
C MET A 321 15.86 -12.49 -2.22
N TYR A 322 16.62 -13.46 -2.69
CA TYR A 322 17.61 -14.18 -1.86
C TYR A 322 18.64 -13.23 -1.26
N SER A 323 19.16 -12.30 -2.06
CA SER A 323 20.08 -11.27 -1.57
C SER A 323 19.45 -10.39 -0.48
N GLU A 324 18.18 -9.99 -0.61
CA GLU A 324 17.49 -9.14 0.38
C GLU A 324 17.26 -9.87 1.72
N PHE A 325 17.04 -11.19 1.69
CA PHE A 325 16.89 -11.99 2.91
C PHE A 325 18.21 -12.55 3.47
N GLY A 326 19.34 -12.29 2.80
CA GLY A 326 20.68 -12.68 3.25
C GLY A 326 21.07 -14.12 2.91
N PHE A 327 20.58 -14.64 1.79
CA PHE A 327 20.93 -15.95 1.24
C PHE A 327 21.97 -15.82 0.11
N ARG A 328 22.91 -16.76 0.06
CA ARG A 328 23.95 -16.85 -0.98
C ARG A 328 24.00 -18.23 -1.60
N ALA A 329 24.23 -18.27 -2.91
CA ALA A 329 24.30 -19.49 -3.70
C ALA A 329 25.75 -19.90 -4.00
N PHE A 330 26.07 -21.18 -3.81
CA PHE A 330 27.40 -21.74 -4.02
C PHE A 330 27.35 -22.91 -5.00
N LYS A 331 28.09 -22.79 -6.10
CA LYS A 331 28.23 -23.86 -7.10
C LYS A 331 29.28 -24.85 -6.65
N ARG A 332 28.96 -26.15 -6.75
CA ARG A 332 29.86 -27.24 -6.35
C ARG A 332 31.24 -27.15 -7.00
N ILE A 333 31.29 -26.95 -8.31
CA ILE A 333 32.54 -26.83 -9.09
C ILE A 333 33.47 -25.73 -8.55
N SER A 334 32.91 -24.68 -7.95
CA SER A 334 33.67 -23.54 -7.43
C SER A 334 33.92 -23.60 -5.92
N TYR A 335 33.25 -24.49 -5.20
CA TYR A 335 33.17 -24.48 -3.73
C TYR A 335 33.06 -25.89 -3.15
N GLU A 336 33.83 -26.83 -3.67
CA GLU A 336 33.78 -28.24 -3.28
C GLU A 336 34.01 -28.43 -1.77
N HIS A 337 34.98 -27.71 -1.19
CA HIS A 337 35.23 -27.67 0.25
C HIS A 337 34.01 -27.26 1.10
N ILE A 338 33.15 -26.36 0.61
CA ILE A 338 31.93 -25.95 1.32
C ILE A 338 30.92 -27.10 1.38
N PHE A 339 30.82 -27.88 0.29
CA PHE A 339 29.92 -29.03 0.23
C PHE A 339 30.40 -30.13 1.19
N ASP A 340 31.71 -30.35 1.28
CA ASP A 340 32.31 -31.30 2.21
C ASP A 340 32.07 -30.90 3.68
N LEU A 341 32.28 -29.63 4.03
CA LEU A 341 32.01 -29.09 5.37
C LEU A 341 30.55 -29.21 5.80
N LEU A 342 29.63 -29.12 4.84
CA LEU A 342 28.19 -29.26 5.04
C LEU A 342 27.72 -30.72 5.00
N GLY A 343 28.62 -31.68 4.75
CA GLY A 343 28.31 -33.11 4.69
C GLY A 343 27.44 -33.51 3.50
N ILE A 344 27.57 -32.82 2.36
CA ILE A 344 26.73 -33.03 1.18
C ILE A 344 27.33 -34.11 0.29
N THR A 345 26.80 -35.32 0.39
CA THR A 345 27.27 -36.49 -0.37
C THR A 345 26.54 -36.69 -1.71
N ASP A 346 25.43 -36.00 -1.94
CA ASP A 346 24.62 -36.12 -3.16
C ASP A 346 25.34 -35.51 -4.38
N PRO A 347 25.76 -36.31 -5.39
CA PRO A 347 26.48 -35.82 -6.57
C PRO A 347 25.61 -34.97 -7.52
N ASP A 348 24.28 -35.12 -7.48
CA ASP A 348 23.35 -34.37 -8.33
C ASP A 348 23.10 -32.94 -7.79
N CYS A 349 23.45 -32.70 -6.53
CA CYS A 349 23.43 -31.38 -5.91
C CYS A 349 24.56 -30.50 -6.48
N LYS A 350 24.25 -29.72 -7.52
CA LYS A 350 25.20 -28.83 -8.20
C LYS A 350 25.34 -27.46 -7.57
N THR A 351 24.31 -26.98 -6.87
CA THR A 351 24.33 -25.65 -6.24
C THR A 351 23.50 -25.66 -4.96
N ILE A 352 24.01 -25.01 -3.92
CA ILE A 352 23.34 -24.88 -2.63
C ILE A 352 23.11 -23.43 -2.27
N ILE A 353 22.17 -23.17 -1.37
CA ILE A 353 21.95 -21.88 -0.73
C ILE A 353 22.22 -22.00 0.78
N ALA A 354 22.97 -21.05 1.32
CA ALA A 354 23.20 -20.87 2.76
C ALA A 354 23.00 -19.40 3.17
N ASN A 355 22.75 -19.15 4.45
CA ASN A 355 22.65 -17.79 4.99
C ASN A 355 24.01 -17.28 5.49
N GLU A 356 24.16 -15.97 5.68
CA GLU A 356 25.43 -15.37 6.12
C GLU A 356 25.92 -15.90 7.47
N HIS A 357 25.02 -16.23 8.40
CA HIS A 357 25.39 -16.78 9.70
C HIS A 357 26.05 -18.16 9.61
N VAL A 358 25.55 -19.04 8.75
CA VAL A 358 26.16 -20.36 8.51
C VAL A 358 27.52 -20.20 7.83
N LEU A 359 27.68 -19.21 6.95
CA LEU A 359 28.96 -18.94 6.29
C LEU A 359 30.01 -18.44 7.29
N GLU A 360 29.61 -17.59 8.24
CA GLU A 360 30.47 -17.15 9.34
C GLU A 360 30.92 -18.34 10.22
N GLN A 361 30.00 -19.24 10.57
CA GLN A 361 30.30 -20.45 11.36
C GLN A 361 31.23 -21.42 10.63
N LEU A 362 31.19 -21.44 9.30
CA LEU A 362 32.06 -22.27 8.47
C LEU A 362 33.39 -21.57 8.11
N HIS A 363 33.65 -20.38 8.65
CA HIS A 363 34.80 -19.53 8.31
C HIS A 363 34.92 -19.20 6.81
N ILE A 364 33.79 -19.17 6.11
CA ILE A 364 33.71 -18.83 4.69
C ILE A 364 33.45 -17.33 4.61
N TYR A 365 34.53 -16.55 4.58
CA TYR A 365 34.43 -15.09 4.47
C TYR A 365 33.92 -14.70 3.07
N PRO A 366 32.92 -13.80 2.97
CA PRO A 366 32.58 -13.14 1.72
C PRO A 366 33.86 -12.60 1.08
N SER A 367 34.12 -12.89 -0.21
CA SER A 367 35.26 -12.29 -0.91
C SER A 367 35.20 -10.77 -0.71
N VAL A 368 36.16 -10.28 0.06
CA VAL A 368 36.26 -8.89 0.50
C VAL A 368 36.64 -8.06 -0.71
N ALA A 369 35.68 -7.33 -1.27
CA ALA A 369 35.97 -6.22 -2.18
C ALA A 369 36.13 -4.88 -1.45
N HIS A 370 36.05 -4.83 -0.11
CA HIS A 370 36.27 -3.62 0.67
C HIS A 370 36.93 -3.91 2.03
N LEU A 371 38.23 -4.20 2.00
CA LEU A 371 39.16 -3.85 3.07
C LEU A 371 40.40 -3.29 2.39
N SER A 372 40.27 -2.09 1.85
CA SER A 372 41.42 -1.22 1.62
C SER A 372 41.07 0.18 2.14
N ALA A 373 42.01 0.72 2.92
CA ALA A 373 42.04 2.02 3.61
C ALA A 373 41.11 2.14 4.83
N SER A 374 41.53 2.56 6.03
CA SER A 374 42.82 3.03 6.55
C SER A 374 42.62 3.45 8.01
N SER A 375 43.53 3.07 8.91
CA SER A 375 43.95 3.80 10.15
C SER A 375 44.88 2.83 10.90
N SER A 376 46.20 2.99 11.00
CA SER A 376 46.95 4.19 11.43
C SER A 376 46.31 4.81 12.66
N ILE A 377 46.60 4.24 13.84
CA ILE A 377 47.38 4.84 14.94
C ILE A 377 47.95 3.69 15.76
#